data_AF-A0A7G9AZ17-F1
#
_entry.id   AF-A0A7G9AZ17-F1
#
_cell.length_a   1.000
_cell.length_b   1.000
_cell.length_c   1.000
_cell.angle_alpha   90.00
_cell.angle_beta   90.00
_cell.angle_gamma   90.00
#
_symmetry.space_group_name_H-M   'P 1'
#
loop_
_entity.id
_entity.type
_entity.pdbx_description
1 polymer ?
#
loop_
_entity_poly.entity_id
_entity_poly.type
_entity_poly.pdbx_seq_one_letter_code
_entity_poly.pdbx_strand_id
1 'polypeptide(L)' 'MELLIIEAAVSGNYGIALQAFTINPLLPSGHTAKRIMDELFLAHKSYLLQFAKAIEKLEHEGITIKDELARNLAKEQLV' A
#
# COMPACT_ATOMS: atom_id res chain seq x y z
N MET A 1 2.53 -5.18 -15.35
CA MET A 1 2.53 -4.75 -13.93
C MET A 1 2.64 -3.23 -13.85
N GLU A 2 3.58 -2.66 -14.59
CA GLU A 2 3.87 -1.23 -14.66
C GLU A 2 2.70 -0.40 -15.16
N LEU A 3 1.95 -0.87 -16.15
CA LEU A 3 0.77 -0.14 -16.64
C LEU A 3 -0.28 0.06 -15.53
N LEU A 4 -0.61 -1.02 -14.81
CA LEU A 4 -1.59 -0.98 -13.74
C LEU A 4 -1.11 -0.14 -12.55
N ILE A 5 0.19 -0.17 -12.22
CA ILE A 5 0.69 0.66 -11.12
C ILE A 5 0.65 2.15 -11.46
N ILE A 6 0.92 2.53 -12.72
CA ILE A 6 0.78 3.91 -13.19
C ILE A 6 -0.68 4.35 -13.15
N GLU A 7 -1.59 3.50 -13.65
CA GLU A 7 -3.03 3.77 -13.62
C GLU A 7 -3.53 3.93 -12.17
N ALA A 8 -3.12 3.05 -11.26
CA ALA A 8 -3.44 3.16 -9.84
C ALA A 8 -2.88 4.45 -9.22
N ALA A 9 -1.63 4.82 -9.53
CA ALA A 9 -1.00 6.02 -9.00
C ALA A 9 -1.71 7.32 -9.42
N VAL A 10 -2.17 7.39 -10.68
CA VAL A 10 -2.92 8.55 -11.17
C VAL A 10 -4.34 8.57 -10.61
N SER A 11 -5.03 7.43 -10.62
CA SER A 11 -6.44 7.33 -10.23
C SER A 11 -6.70 7.24 -8.73
N GLY A 12 -5.70 6.86 -7.92
CA GLY A 12 -5.89 6.53 -6.50
C GLY A 12 -6.71 5.26 -6.27
N ASN A 13 -6.88 4.41 -7.29
CA ASN A 13 -7.73 3.23 -7.19
C ASN A 13 -7.02 2.06 -6.49
N TYR A 14 -7.47 1.76 -5.27
CA TYR A 14 -6.98 0.63 -4.46
C TYR A 14 -7.07 -0.72 -5.17
N GLY A 15 -8.16 -0.99 -5.90
CA GLY A 15 -8.36 -2.27 -6.58
C GLY A 15 -7.36 -2.49 -7.71
N ILE A 16 -7.03 -1.43 -8.46
CA ILE A 16 -6.02 -1.47 -9.52
C ILE A 16 -4.62 -1.66 -8.90
N ALA A 17 -4.33 -0.98 -7.78
CA ALA A 17 -3.09 -1.19 -7.03
C ALA A 17 -2.96 -2.64 -6.56
N LEU A 18 -4.03 -3.21 -6.00
CA LEU A 18 -4.05 -4.61 -5.55
C LEU A 18 -3.81 -5.58 -6.71
N GLN A 19 -4.43 -5.32 -7.87
CA GLN A 19 -4.20 -6.11 -9.07
C GLN A 19 -2.73 -6.05 -9.51
N ALA A 20 -2.13 -4.85 -9.53
CA ALA A 20 -0.72 -4.66 -9.86
C ALA A 20 0.21 -5.43 -8.91
N PHE A 21 -0.06 -5.39 -7.60
CA PHE A 21 0.66 -6.17 -6.59
C PHE A 21 0.44 -7.68 -6.77
N THR A 22 -0.78 -8.11 -7.08
CA THR A 22 -1.10 -9.55 -7.23
C THR A 22 -0.39 -10.19 -8.42
N ILE A 23 -0.18 -9.45 -9.51
CA ILE A 23 0.54 -9.96 -10.70
C ILE A 23 2.06 -9.79 -10.62
N ASN A 24 2.58 -9.21 -9.54
CA ASN A 24 4.02 -9.01 -9.36
C ASN A 24 4.70 -10.37 -9.10
N PRO A 25 5.67 -10.82 -9.91
CA PRO A 25 6.30 -12.13 -9.75
C PRO A 25 7.09 -12.29 -8.44
N LEU A 26 7.43 -11.19 -7.76
CA LEU A 26 8.10 -11.22 -6.46
C LEU A 26 7.14 -11.50 -5.30
N LEU A 27 5.83 -11.42 -5.53
CA LEU A 27 4.82 -11.64 -4.51
C LEU A 27 4.24 -13.07 -4.66
N PRO A 28 4.44 -13.94 -3.65
CA PRO A 28 4.16 -15.37 -3.78
C PRO A 28 2.67 -15.72 -3.70
N SER A 29 1.82 -14.81 -3.22
CA SER A 29 0.37 -15.03 -3.13
C SER A 29 -0.40 -13.72 -3.09
N GLY A 30 -1.67 -13.75 -3.51
CA GLY A 30 -2.58 -12.60 -3.42
C GLY A 30 -2.83 -12.14 -1.97
N HIS A 31 -2.83 -13.06 -1.00
CA HIS A 31 -2.94 -12.70 0.42
C HIS A 31 -1.72 -11.93 0.91
N THR A 32 -0.52 -12.38 0.53
CA THR A 32 0.73 -11.68 0.82
C THR A 32 0.77 -10.31 0.15
N ALA A 33 0.33 -10.24 -1.12
CA ALA A 33 0.26 -9.01 -1.89
C ALA A 33 -0.65 -7.96 -1.23
N LYS A 34 -1.88 -8.34 -0.84
CA LYS A 34 -2.81 -7.44 -0.14
C LYS A 34 -2.20 -6.93 1.15
N ARG A 35 -1.68 -7.84 1.99
CA ARG A 35 -1.10 -7.49 3.28
C ARG A 35 0.04 -6.49 3.13
N ILE A 36 1.02 -6.77 2.27
CA ILE A 36 2.18 -5.88 2.06
C ILE A 36 1.73 -4.52 1.51
N MET A 37 0.78 -4.51 0.56
CA MET A 37 0.26 -3.26 0.02
C MET A 37 -0.42 -2.40 1.10
N ASP A 38 -1.29 -3.00 1.92
CA ASP A 38 -1.97 -2.31 3.02
C ASP A 38 -0.96 -1.73 4.03
N GLU A 39 0.05 -2.50 4.40
CA GLU A 39 1.13 -2.06 5.30
C GLU A 39 1.94 -0.91 4.70
N LEU A 40 2.27 -0.95 3.40
CA LEU A 40 3.00 0.11 2.70
C LEU A 40 2.19 1.39 2.56
N PHE A 41 0.88 1.28 2.36
CA PHE A 41 -0.04 2.43 2.29
C PHE A 41 -0.06 3.18 3.62
N LEU A 42 -0.14 2.45 4.74
CA LEU A 42 -0.05 3.03 6.08
C LEU A 42 1.33 3.63 6.33
N ALA A 43 2.39 2.95 5.91
CA ALA A 43 3.77 3.40 6.10
C ALA A 43 4.12 4.67 5.31
N HIS A 44 3.45 4.94 4.17
CA HIS A 44 3.71 6.09 3.30
C HIS A 44 2.54 7.05 3.20
N LYS A 45 1.68 7.08 4.22
CA LYS A 45 0.43 7.84 4.19
C LYS A 45 0.61 9.33 3.90
N SER A 46 1.73 9.91 4.30
CA SER A 46 2.07 11.32 4.06
C SER A 46 2.31 11.64 2.57
N TYR A 47 2.75 10.66 1.78
CA TYR A 47 3.05 10.84 0.35
C TYR A 47 1.93 10.34 -0.57
N LEU A 48 1.07 9.46 -0.08
CA LEU A 48 0.02 8.82 -0.86
C LEU A 48 -1.33 9.55 -0.76
N LEU A 49 -1.33 10.86 -1.03
CA LEU A 49 -2.53 11.72 -0.99
C LEU A 49 -3.68 11.18 -1.86
N GLN A 50 -3.36 10.63 -3.04
CA GLN A 50 -4.36 10.03 -3.94
C GLN A 50 -5.08 8.82 -3.31
N PHE A 51 -4.47 8.17 -2.33
CA PHE A 51 -5.01 7.01 -1.63
C PHE A 51 -5.53 7.33 -0.22
N ALA A 52 -5.66 8.61 0.16
CA ALA A 52 -6.07 9.02 1.51
C ALA A 52 -7.35 8.31 2.01
N LYS A 53 -8.38 8.21 1.16
CA LYS A 53 -9.63 7.49 1.51
C LYS A 53 -9.42 6.00 1.76
N ALA A 54 -8.53 5.37 1.00
CA ALA A 54 -8.21 3.96 1.20
C ALA A 54 -7.45 3.78 2.51
N ILE A 55 -6.51 4.68 2.82
CA ILE A 55 -5.73 4.67 4.06
C ILE A 55 -6.63 4.87 5.29
N GLU A 56 -7.55 5.84 5.26
CA GLU A 56 -8.54 6.05 6.33
C GLU A 56 -9.35 4.79 6.61
N LYS A 57 -9.77 4.08 5.55
CA LYS A 57 -10.48 2.80 5.68
C LYS A 57 -9.61 1.73 6.35
N LEU A 58 -8.34 1.61 5.95
CA LEU A 58 -7.40 0.65 6.55
C LEU A 58 -7.12 0.96 8.03
N GLU A 59 -7.01 2.24 8.39
CA GLU A 59 -6.87 2.69 9.78
C GLU A 59 -8.13 2.34 10.60
N HIS A 60 -9.34 2.52 10.04
CA HIS A 60 -10.59 2.14 10.70
C HIS A 60 -10.75 0.62 10.84
N GLU A 61 -10.22 -0.17 9.90
CA GLU A 61 -10.16 -1.63 10.00
C GLU A 61 -9.13 -2.12 11.03
N GLY A 62 -8.36 -1.21 11.65
CA GLY A 62 -7.36 -1.55 12.67
C GLY A 62 -6.14 -2.27 12.10
N ILE A 63 -5.85 -2.10 10.81
CA ILE A 63 -4.68 -2.70 10.18
C ILE A 63 -3.42 -1.99 10.70
N THR A 64 -2.42 -2.79 11.06
CA THR A 64 -1.15 -2.30 11.59
C THR A 64 0.02 -2.83 10.78
N ILE A 65 1.09 -2.04 10.75
CA ILE A 65 2.35 -2.41 10.11
C ILE A 65 3.04 -3.48 10.96
N LYS A 66 3.15 -4.70 10.41
CA LYS A 66 3.76 -5.85 11.09
C LYS A 66 5.25 -5.93 10.82
N ASP A 67 5.67 -5.52 9.62
CA ASP A 67 7.07 -5.53 9.21
C ASP A 67 7.89 -4.42 9.88
N GLU A 68 9.08 -4.77 10.37
CA GLU A 68 9.96 -3.85 11.10
C GLU A 68 10.55 -2.76 10.19
N LEU A 69 10.89 -3.10 8.94
CA LEU A 69 11.43 -2.15 7.97
C LEU A 69 10.35 -1.14 7.57
N ALA A 70 9.15 -1.62 7.26
CA ALA A 70 8.01 -0.75 6.93
C ALA A 70 7.66 0.18 8.11
N ARG A 71 7.80 -0.29 9.35
CA ARG A 71 7.60 0.55 10.54
C ARG A 71 8.67 1.64 10.67
N ASN A 72 9.91 1.35 10.29
CA ASN A 72 10.99 2.34 10.31
C ASN A 72 10.81 3.40 9.21
N LEU A 73 10.37 3.00 8.02
CA LEU A 73 10.02 3.92 6.93
C LEU A 73 8.95 4.93 7.37
N ALA A 74 7.95 4.49 8.13
CA ALA A 74 6.93 5.38 8.68
C ALA A 74 7.48 6.42 9.68
N LYS A 75 8.57 6.09 10.40
CA LYS A 75 9.21 6.99 11.38
C LYS A 75 10.15 7.99 10.72
N GLU A 76 10.87 7.58 9.68
CA GLU A 76 11.78 8.45 8.92
C GLU A 76 11.04 9.60 8.22
N GLN A 77 9.73 9.44 7.99
CA GLN A 77 8.87 10.46 7.37
C GLN A 77 8.49 11.62 8.30
N LEU A 78 8.81 11.54 9.60
CA LEU A 78 8.52 12.57 10.60
C LEU A 78 9.74 13.44 10.96
N VAL A 79 10.85 13.30 10.23
CA VAL A 79 12.09 14.08 10.38
C VAL A 79 12.23 15.05 9.21
#